data_AF-A0A1Y5FD56-F1
#
_entry.id   AF-A0A1Y5FD56-F1
#
_cell.length_a   1.000
_cell.length_b   1.000
_cell.length_c   1.000
_cell.angle_alpha   90.00
_cell.angle_beta   90.00
_cell.angle_gamma   90.00
#
_symmetry.space_group_name_H-M   'P 1'
#
loop_
_entity.id
_entity.type
_entity.pdbx_description
1 polymer ?
#
loop_
_entity_poly.entity_id
_entity_poly.type
_entity_poly.pdbx_seq_one_letter_code
_entity_poly.pdbx_strand_id
1 'polypeptide(L)'
;MKSFRNWFILICTIVGVGLLINYYQNVLKPGHVREYHKNQNEMNRSRTFFVDNAPKELVKKSAINTLSNQETANYDKDDFQRLTSKLSTLERALKGRDKYCLKNLNEVLPDDRYIDVNDQIYQEALMVVDMVSGVLDDSMLRPEADGAYQVMYEIIESNYPVDPLIMFNRIERLDICRDPKALNFIDTVFEAYRAKKWPENIKKSLLGEVFSAMKETVSKNHSVENLLYFNNLLLIIIDNGALPNHFSDELEDLGRRINENHNFFKEKFGPRQTRESNMTNLSDYLRRSEELSNELSQSLSDIEATVESN
;
A
#
# COMPACT_ATOMS: atom_id res chain seq x y z
N MET A 1 1.84 47.22 54.11
CA MET A 1 2.90 46.77 53.18
C MET A 1 3.13 45.25 53.15
N LYS A 2 3.03 44.48 54.26
CA LYS A 2 3.25 43.01 54.25
C LYS A 2 2.23 42.22 53.39
N SER A 3 0.95 42.61 53.43
CA SER A 3 -0.12 41.97 52.64
C SER A 3 0.10 42.13 51.13
N PHE A 4 0.54 43.31 50.68
CA PHE A 4 0.84 43.56 49.26
C PHE A 4 2.02 42.72 48.75
N ARG A 5 3.04 42.52 49.60
CA ARG A 5 4.21 41.69 49.27
C ARG A 5 3.86 40.20 49.14
N ASN A 6 2.99 39.69 50.02
CA ASN A 6 2.50 38.31 49.91
C ASN A 6 1.60 38.11 48.69
N TRP A 7 0.77 39.11 48.36
CA TRP A 7 -0.07 39.06 47.17
C TRP A 7 0.77 39.11 45.89
N PHE A 8 1.82 39.94 45.86
CA PHE A 8 2.75 40.02 44.73
C PHE A 8 3.52 38.72 44.52
N ILE A 9 4.00 38.09 45.61
CA ILE A 9 4.67 36.78 45.53
C ILE A 9 3.71 35.72 44.99
N LEU A 10 2.46 35.66 45.49
CA LEU A 10 1.46 34.68 45.04
C LEU A 10 1.17 34.82 43.53
N ILE A 11 1.05 36.06 43.04
CA ILE A 11 0.85 36.35 41.61
C ILE A 11 2.08 35.88 40.81
N CYS A 12 3.31 36.19 41.26
CA CYS A 12 4.52 35.74 40.58
C CYS A 12 4.63 34.21 40.53
N THR A 13 4.22 33.49 41.58
CA THR A 13 4.25 32.02 41.58
C THR A 13 3.21 31.44 40.62
N ILE A 14 2.00 32.01 40.56
CA ILE A 14 0.95 31.58 39.63
C ILE A 14 1.38 31.82 38.18
N VAL A 15 1.97 32.99 37.90
CA VAL A 15 2.52 33.32 36.57
C VAL A 15 3.68 32.38 36.22
N GLY A 16 4.58 32.09 37.15
CA GLY A 16 5.70 31.17 36.93
C GLY A 16 5.27 29.73 36.64
N VAL A 17 4.29 29.21 37.39
CA VAL A 17 3.71 27.88 37.15
C VAL A 17 2.94 27.85 35.83
N GLY A 18 2.19 28.92 35.50
CA GLY A 18 1.51 29.05 34.21
C GLY A 18 2.48 29.02 33.02
N LEU A 19 3.62 29.71 33.13
CA LEU A 19 4.67 29.68 32.11
C LEU A 19 5.34 28.32 31.99
N LEU A 20 5.57 27.62 33.11
CA LEU A 20 6.11 26.25 33.10
C LEU A 20 5.15 25.25 32.47
N ILE A 21 3.84 25.34 32.75
CA ILE A 21 2.82 24.51 32.11
C ILE A 21 2.76 24.82 30.60
N ASN A 22 2.82 26.11 30.22
CA ASN A 22 2.82 26.52 28.82
C ASN A 22 4.08 26.02 28.09
N TYR A 23 5.25 26.07 28.72
CA TYR A 23 6.49 25.48 28.20
C TYR A 23 6.38 23.95 28.08
N TYR A 24 5.82 23.28 29.09
CA TYR A 24 5.62 21.83 29.04
C TYR A 24 4.60 21.41 27.97
N GLN A 25 3.56 22.21 27.71
CA GLN A 25 2.54 21.92 26.71
C GLN A 25 3.00 22.25 25.28
N ASN A 26 3.81 23.30 25.10
CA ASN A 26 4.23 23.74 23.76
C ASN A 26 5.61 23.23 23.34
N VAL A 27 6.51 22.93 24.28
CA VAL A 27 7.90 22.53 24.00
C VAL A 27 8.17 21.05 24.32
N LEU A 28 7.56 20.50 25.38
CA LEU A 28 7.80 19.12 25.83
C LEU A 28 6.65 18.13 25.59
N LYS A 29 5.44 18.60 25.25
CA LYS A 29 4.35 17.77 24.73
C LYS A 29 4.31 17.92 23.20
N PRO A 30 3.94 16.86 22.46
CA PRO A 30 4.27 16.70 21.04
C PRO A 30 3.32 17.49 20.13
N GLY A 31 3.13 18.79 20.38
CA GLY A 31 2.59 19.71 19.39
C GLY A 31 3.54 19.90 18.20
N HIS A 32 4.86 19.77 18.45
CA HIS A 32 5.92 19.82 17.43
C HIS A 32 6.11 18.53 16.63
N VAL A 33 5.40 17.44 16.98
CA VAL A 33 5.28 16.28 16.07
C VAL A 33 4.53 16.70 14.79
N ARG A 34 3.65 17.70 14.85
CA ARG A 34 2.87 18.19 13.70
C ARG A 34 3.54 19.27 12.85
N GLU A 35 4.57 19.97 13.34
CA GLU A 35 5.21 21.05 12.56
C GLU A 35 6.28 20.56 11.56
N TYR A 36 6.90 19.39 11.79
CA TYR A 36 7.68 18.70 10.75
C TYR A 36 6.78 18.12 9.66
N HIS A 37 5.59 17.60 10.02
CA HIS A 37 4.52 17.31 9.05
C HIS A 37 4.01 18.56 8.33
N LYS A 38 4.17 19.77 8.91
CA LYS A 38 3.75 21.04 8.31
C LYS A 38 4.76 21.59 7.30
N ASN A 39 6.05 21.24 7.40
CA ASN A 39 7.08 21.57 6.40
C ASN A 39 7.26 20.50 5.31
N GLN A 40 6.96 19.21 5.54
CA GLN A 40 6.85 18.24 4.43
C GLN A 40 5.54 18.38 3.62
N ASN A 41 4.52 19.05 4.17
CA ASN A 41 3.39 19.53 3.38
C ASN A 41 3.77 20.62 2.34
N GLU A 42 5.01 21.14 2.36
CA GLU A 42 5.56 21.95 1.25
C GLU A 42 6.21 21.09 0.15
N MET A 43 6.54 19.81 0.41
CA MET A 43 6.76 18.79 -0.63
C MET A 43 5.42 18.23 -1.11
N ASN A 44 4.62 19.15 -1.66
CA ASN A 44 3.49 18.92 -2.57
C ASN A 44 3.92 18.24 -3.89
N ARG A 45 4.68 17.13 -3.84
CA ARG A 45 5.09 16.43 -5.06
C ARG A 45 4.40 15.10 -5.30
N SER A 46 3.67 14.56 -4.31
CA SER A 46 2.93 13.31 -4.50
C SER A 46 1.55 13.32 -3.83
N ARG A 47 0.95 14.51 -3.64
CA ARG A 47 -0.45 14.62 -3.21
C ARG A 47 -1.35 13.93 -4.24
N THR A 48 -1.84 12.76 -3.86
CA THR A 48 -3.24 12.36 -4.03
C THR A 48 -3.79 12.52 -5.46
N PHE A 49 -3.55 11.51 -6.31
CA PHE A 49 -4.22 11.36 -7.62
C PHE A 49 -5.72 10.99 -7.52
N PHE A 50 -6.33 11.11 -6.35
CA PHE A 50 -7.75 10.83 -6.16
C PHE A 50 -8.45 12.08 -5.61
N VAL A 51 -8.77 12.99 -6.53
CA VAL A 51 -9.87 13.92 -6.31
C VAL A 51 -11.14 13.22 -6.74
N ASP A 52 -12.00 12.98 -5.75
CA ASP A 52 -13.42 12.73 -5.90
C ASP A 52 -14.01 13.54 -7.05
N ASN A 53 -14.23 12.88 -8.18
CA ASN A 53 -15.20 13.26 -9.22
C ASN A 53 -15.42 12.04 -10.13
N ALA A 54 -15.91 10.94 -9.55
CA ALA A 54 -16.69 10.01 -10.35
C ALA A 54 -17.94 10.78 -10.82
N PRO A 55 -18.18 11.00 -12.13
CA PRO A 55 -19.47 11.49 -12.57
C PRO A 55 -20.46 10.38 -12.26
N LYS A 56 -21.31 10.59 -11.26
CA LYS A 56 -22.44 9.70 -10.89
C LYS A 56 -23.50 9.54 -12.00
N GLU A 57 -23.20 9.90 -13.25
CA GLU A 57 -24.14 9.90 -14.37
C GLU A 57 -23.73 9.08 -15.62
N LEU A 58 -22.63 8.31 -15.61
CA LEU A 58 -22.28 7.47 -16.77
C LEU A 58 -22.90 6.04 -16.75
N VAL A 59 -23.68 5.69 -15.73
CA VAL A 59 -24.27 4.33 -15.58
C VAL A 59 -25.65 4.17 -16.25
N LYS A 60 -26.22 5.22 -16.86
CA LYS A 60 -27.54 5.13 -17.51
C LYS A 60 -27.50 5.64 -18.95
N LYS A 61 -26.99 4.82 -19.89
CA LYS A 61 -27.62 4.58 -21.23
C LYS A 61 -26.76 3.84 -22.28
N SER A 62 -25.50 3.49 -22.04
CA SER A 62 -24.69 2.81 -23.08
C SER A 62 -24.65 1.28 -22.99
N ALA A 63 -25.16 0.66 -21.92
CA ALA A 63 -24.83 -0.73 -21.60
C ALA A 63 -25.80 -1.83 -22.10
N ILE A 64 -26.80 -1.53 -22.96
CA ILE A 64 -27.80 -2.56 -23.33
C ILE A 64 -27.95 -2.81 -24.85
N ASN A 65 -27.56 -1.90 -25.75
CA ASN A 65 -27.94 -2.02 -27.18
C ASN A 65 -26.79 -2.15 -28.20
N THR A 66 -25.58 -2.53 -27.80
CA THR A 66 -24.49 -2.82 -28.77
C THR A 66 -23.65 -4.04 -28.38
N LEU A 67 -24.30 -5.08 -27.87
CA LEU A 67 -23.69 -6.42 -27.68
C LEU A 67 -23.85 -7.35 -28.89
N SER A 68 -24.30 -6.83 -30.04
CA SER A 68 -24.54 -7.64 -31.22
C SER A 68 -23.75 -7.08 -32.39
N ASN A 69 -22.93 -7.93 -32.99
CA ASN A 69 -22.32 -7.79 -34.33
C ASN A 69 -20.88 -7.27 -34.37
N GLN A 70 -19.98 -7.98 -33.69
CA GLN A 70 -18.64 -8.27 -34.22
C GLN A 70 -18.27 -9.69 -33.78
N GLU A 71 -17.70 -10.47 -34.69
CA GLU A 71 -17.49 -11.92 -34.62
C GLU A 71 -16.79 -12.39 -33.33
N THR A 72 -17.54 -12.74 -32.29
CA THR A 72 -17.03 -13.64 -31.24
C THR A 72 -17.02 -15.05 -31.81
N ALA A 73 -15.96 -15.37 -32.56
CA ALA A 73 -15.61 -16.74 -32.91
C ALA A 73 -15.61 -17.60 -31.64
N ASN A 74 -16.30 -18.75 -31.68
CA ASN A 74 -16.31 -19.84 -30.70
C ASN A 74 -15.43 -19.66 -29.44
N TYR A 75 -15.88 -18.87 -28.47
CA TYR A 75 -15.27 -18.87 -27.14
C TYR A 75 -15.96 -19.94 -26.28
N ASP A 76 -15.22 -20.56 -25.38
CA ASP A 76 -15.78 -21.56 -24.46
C ASP A 76 -16.73 -20.87 -23.48
N LYS A 77 -18.04 -21.08 -23.68
CA LYS A 77 -19.08 -20.47 -22.85
C LYS A 77 -19.07 -21.00 -21.42
N ASP A 78 -18.76 -22.28 -21.25
CA ASP A 78 -18.78 -22.92 -19.93
C ASP A 78 -17.60 -22.42 -19.11
N ASP A 79 -16.43 -22.29 -19.74
CA ASP A 79 -15.25 -21.70 -19.12
C ASP A 79 -15.45 -20.23 -18.76
N PHE A 80 -15.99 -19.42 -19.68
CA PHE A 80 -16.29 -18.01 -19.40
C PHE A 80 -17.27 -17.83 -18.24
N GLN A 81 -18.33 -18.65 -18.16
CA GLN A 81 -19.28 -18.63 -17.05
C GLN A 81 -18.62 -19.03 -15.73
N ARG A 82 -17.76 -20.06 -15.75
CA ARG A 82 -16.98 -20.49 -14.58
C ARG A 82 -16.09 -19.37 -14.06
N LEU A 83 -15.32 -18.71 -14.92
CA LEU A 83 -14.45 -17.60 -14.55
C LEU A 83 -15.24 -16.40 -14.00
N THR A 84 -16.33 -16.04 -14.65
CA THR A 84 -17.21 -14.95 -14.20
C THR A 84 -17.83 -15.23 -12.83
N SER A 85 -18.25 -16.48 -12.58
CA SER A 85 -18.78 -16.92 -11.29
C SER A 85 -17.71 -16.92 -10.19
N LYS A 86 -16.50 -17.38 -10.51
CA LYS A 86 -15.33 -17.34 -9.62
C LYS A 86 -15.00 -15.90 -9.25
N LEU A 87 -14.89 -15.00 -10.23
CA LEU A 87 -14.62 -13.58 -10.02
C LEU A 87 -15.69 -12.92 -9.14
N SER A 88 -16.97 -13.18 -9.41
CA SER A 88 -18.08 -12.65 -8.61
C SER A 88 -18.07 -13.15 -7.15
N THR A 89 -17.51 -14.33 -6.90
CA THR A 89 -17.33 -14.88 -5.55
C THR A 89 -16.17 -14.20 -4.84
N LEU A 90 -15.04 -14.04 -5.52
CA LEU A 90 -13.87 -13.33 -5.00
C LEU A 90 -14.18 -11.87 -4.67
N GLU A 91 -14.87 -11.15 -5.55
CA GLU A 91 -15.27 -9.75 -5.29
C GLU A 91 -16.24 -9.60 -4.11
N ARG A 92 -17.07 -10.61 -3.84
CA ARG A 92 -17.92 -10.61 -2.64
C ARG A 92 -17.10 -10.83 -1.38
N ALA A 93 -16.15 -11.75 -1.41
CA ALA A 93 -15.23 -11.99 -0.30
C ALA A 93 -14.35 -10.77 -0.02
N LEU A 94 -13.88 -10.09 -1.07
CA LEU A 94 -13.09 -8.86 -1.00
C LEU A 94 -13.78 -7.75 -0.20
N LYS A 95 -15.09 -7.56 -0.36
CA LYS A 95 -15.86 -6.59 0.44
C LYS A 95 -15.87 -6.91 1.94
N GLY A 96 -15.81 -8.19 2.29
CA GLY A 96 -15.65 -8.64 3.67
C GLY A 96 -14.24 -8.38 4.18
N ARG A 97 -13.23 -8.67 3.33
CA ARG A 97 -11.81 -8.48 3.63
C ARG A 97 -11.48 -7.02 3.96
N ASP A 98 -12.01 -6.05 3.21
CA ASP A 98 -11.75 -4.61 3.45
C ASP A 98 -12.13 -4.15 4.87
N LYS A 99 -13.25 -4.65 5.39
CA LYS A 99 -13.65 -4.37 6.78
C LYS A 99 -12.79 -5.10 7.79
N TYR A 100 -12.38 -6.32 7.46
CA TYR A 100 -11.57 -7.17 8.33
C TYR A 100 -10.17 -6.60 8.54
N CYS A 101 -9.47 -6.24 7.47
CA CYS A 101 -8.11 -5.71 7.55
C CYS A 101 -8.06 -4.38 8.30
N LEU A 102 -8.98 -3.44 8.04
CA LEU A 102 -9.06 -2.19 8.80
C LEU A 102 -9.36 -2.42 10.28
N LYS A 103 -10.20 -3.40 10.60
CA LYS A 103 -10.49 -3.76 11.99
C LYS A 103 -9.23 -4.32 12.67
N ASN A 104 -8.60 -5.33 12.09
CA ASN A 104 -7.43 -5.97 12.68
C ASN A 104 -6.26 -4.99 12.82
N LEU A 105 -6.00 -4.17 11.80
CA LEU A 105 -4.95 -3.17 11.85
C LEU A 105 -5.16 -2.18 13.01
N ASN A 106 -6.40 -1.76 13.27
CA ASN A 106 -6.71 -0.88 14.40
C ASN A 106 -6.75 -1.61 15.75
N GLU A 107 -6.85 -2.95 15.78
CA GLU A 107 -6.70 -3.74 17.00
C GLU A 107 -5.22 -3.95 17.35
N VAL A 108 -4.37 -4.19 16.34
CA VAL A 108 -2.91 -4.35 16.51
C VAL A 108 -2.23 -2.99 16.75
N LEU A 109 -2.65 -1.95 16.04
CA LEU A 109 -2.12 -0.58 16.10
C LEU A 109 -3.22 0.41 16.51
N PRO A 110 -3.63 0.41 17.80
CA PRO A 110 -4.80 1.15 18.28
C PRO A 110 -4.62 2.67 18.30
N ASP A 111 -3.38 3.15 18.35
CA ASP A 111 -3.04 4.57 18.42
C ASP A 111 -1.68 4.83 17.76
N ASP A 112 -1.31 6.09 17.58
CA ASP A 112 -0.12 6.49 16.81
C ASP A 112 1.21 6.25 17.55
N ARG A 113 1.22 5.58 18.73
CA ARG A 113 2.48 5.23 19.42
C ARG A 113 3.36 4.29 18.62
N TYR A 114 2.79 3.57 17.66
CA TYR A 114 3.55 2.75 16.72
C TYR A 114 4.52 3.55 15.83
N ILE A 115 4.46 4.88 15.83
CA ILE A 115 5.41 5.73 15.09
C ILE A 115 6.60 6.15 15.98
N ASP A 116 6.51 5.99 17.30
CA ASP A 116 7.60 6.35 18.22
C ASP A 116 8.49 5.14 18.51
N VAL A 117 9.67 5.12 17.91
CA VAL A 117 10.72 4.10 18.12
C VAL A 117 11.08 3.89 19.61
N ASN A 118 10.85 4.89 20.47
CA ASN A 118 11.15 4.81 21.90
C ASN A 118 10.01 4.21 22.73
N ASP A 119 8.84 3.97 22.14
CA ASP A 119 7.70 3.38 22.84
C ASP A 119 8.01 1.97 23.40
N GLN A 120 7.22 1.57 24.39
CA GLN A 120 7.35 0.29 25.06
C GLN A 120 7.17 -0.90 24.11
N ILE A 121 6.36 -0.77 23.05
CA ILE A 121 6.17 -1.87 22.08
C ILE A 121 7.49 -2.35 21.47
N TYR A 122 8.47 -1.45 21.31
CA TYR A 122 9.78 -1.75 20.73
C TYR A 122 10.82 -2.22 21.76
N GLN A 123 10.43 -2.53 23.01
CA GLN A 123 11.37 -3.06 24.00
C GLN A 123 11.52 -4.58 23.88
N GLU A 124 10.49 -5.26 23.37
CA GLU A 124 10.45 -6.71 23.25
C GLU A 124 10.47 -7.12 21.77
N ALA A 125 11.67 -7.31 21.22
CA ALA A 125 11.87 -7.56 19.78
C ALA A 125 11.06 -8.75 19.23
N LEU A 126 10.88 -9.83 20.00
CA LEU A 126 10.09 -10.98 19.57
C LEU A 126 8.59 -10.65 19.45
N MET A 127 8.04 -9.84 20.36
CA MET A 127 6.66 -9.37 20.24
C MET A 127 6.48 -8.50 19.00
N VAL A 128 7.50 -7.70 18.64
CA VAL A 128 7.46 -6.89 17.43
C VAL A 128 7.44 -7.77 16.18
N VAL A 129 8.20 -8.86 16.14
CA VAL A 129 8.14 -9.84 15.03
C VAL A 129 6.73 -10.42 14.89
N ASP A 130 6.11 -10.83 16.00
CA ASP A 130 4.73 -11.35 15.98
C ASP A 130 3.73 -10.29 15.47
N MET A 131 3.89 -9.03 15.89
CA MET A 131 3.06 -7.92 15.40
C MET A 131 3.26 -7.66 13.90
N VAL A 132 4.50 -7.74 13.40
CA VAL A 132 4.80 -7.61 11.96
C VAL A 132 4.12 -8.71 11.17
N SER A 133 4.24 -9.96 11.61
CA SER A 133 3.57 -11.09 10.97
C SER A 133 2.04 -10.87 10.92
N GLY A 134 1.44 -10.45 12.04
CA GLY A 134 0.01 -10.11 12.08
C GLY A 134 -0.40 -8.97 11.14
N VAL A 135 0.38 -7.88 11.07
CA VAL A 135 0.11 -6.77 10.13
C VAL A 135 0.24 -7.24 8.68
N LEU A 136 1.27 -8.04 8.36
CA LEU A 136 1.47 -8.55 7.01
C LEU A 136 0.34 -9.49 6.59
N ASP A 137 0.01 -10.49 7.42
CA ASP A 137 -0.98 -11.52 7.10
C ASP A 137 -2.42 -10.98 7.08
N ASP A 138 -2.78 -10.13 8.03
CA ASP A 138 -4.16 -9.67 8.17
C ASP A 138 -4.47 -8.41 7.37
N SER A 139 -3.45 -7.60 7.08
CA SER A 139 -3.64 -6.30 6.40
C SER A 139 -3.04 -6.25 5.00
N MET A 140 -1.87 -6.87 4.77
CA MET A 140 -1.16 -6.74 3.48
C MET A 140 -1.38 -7.92 2.53
N LEU A 141 -1.51 -9.14 3.04
CA LEU A 141 -1.90 -10.31 2.25
C LEU A 141 -3.40 -10.25 1.92
N ARG A 142 -3.73 -10.37 0.64
CA ARG A 142 -5.11 -10.22 0.13
C ARG A 142 -5.40 -11.31 -0.90
N PRO A 143 -5.50 -12.58 -0.48
CA PRO A 143 -5.67 -13.70 -1.40
C PRO A 143 -6.92 -13.57 -2.27
N GLU A 144 -7.97 -12.90 -1.80
CA GLU A 144 -9.16 -12.59 -2.60
C GLU A 144 -8.87 -11.60 -3.72
N ALA A 145 -8.07 -10.56 -3.45
CA ALA A 145 -7.65 -9.58 -4.45
C ALA A 145 -6.72 -10.24 -5.47
N ASP A 146 -5.78 -11.04 -4.99
CA ASP A 146 -4.80 -11.74 -5.81
C ASP A 146 -5.49 -12.73 -6.75
N GLY A 147 -6.40 -13.55 -6.22
CA GLY A 147 -7.22 -14.46 -7.02
C GLY A 147 -8.14 -13.72 -8.00
N ALA A 148 -8.71 -12.57 -7.61
CA ALA A 148 -9.56 -11.78 -8.50
C ALA A 148 -8.75 -11.20 -9.66
N TYR A 149 -7.53 -10.70 -9.39
CA TYR A 149 -6.62 -10.19 -10.41
C TYR A 149 -6.30 -11.27 -11.44
N GLN A 150 -5.89 -12.46 -10.99
CA GLN A 150 -5.59 -13.59 -11.88
C GLN A 150 -6.75 -13.97 -12.78
N VAL A 151 -7.98 -14.05 -12.24
CA VAL A 151 -9.16 -14.37 -13.04
C VAL A 151 -9.47 -13.26 -14.04
N MET A 152 -9.28 -12.00 -13.68
CA MET A 152 -9.46 -10.89 -14.62
C MET A 152 -8.43 -10.89 -15.74
N TYR A 153 -7.16 -11.15 -15.41
CA TYR A 153 -6.08 -11.33 -16.37
C TYR A 153 -6.42 -12.45 -17.36
N GLU A 154 -6.81 -13.62 -16.86
CA GLU A 154 -7.23 -14.77 -17.68
C GLU A 154 -8.41 -14.42 -18.60
N ILE A 155 -9.40 -13.68 -18.09
CA ILE A 155 -10.57 -13.26 -18.88
C ILE A 155 -10.17 -12.34 -20.05
N ILE A 156 -9.25 -11.40 -19.79
CA ILE A 156 -8.81 -10.39 -20.76
C ILE A 156 -7.90 -11.05 -21.81
N GLU A 157 -6.92 -11.84 -21.39
CA GLU A 157 -5.97 -12.51 -22.29
C GLU A 157 -6.63 -13.57 -23.17
N SER A 158 -7.69 -14.22 -22.67
CA SER A 158 -8.51 -15.16 -23.46
C SER A 158 -9.44 -14.45 -24.44
N ASN A 159 -9.43 -13.11 -24.49
CA ASN A 159 -10.25 -12.27 -25.36
C ASN A 159 -11.76 -12.58 -25.26
N TYR A 160 -12.24 -12.89 -24.06
CA TYR A 160 -13.66 -13.10 -23.81
C TYR A 160 -14.46 -11.82 -24.04
N PRO A 161 -15.79 -11.90 -24.31
CA PRO A 161 -16.61 -10.74 -24.66
C PRO A 161 -16.97 -9.88 -23.43
N VAL A 162 -15.97 -9.20 -22.88
CA VAL A 162 -16.13 -8.25 -21.77
C VAL A 162 -15.98 -6.81 -22.23
N ASP A 163 -16.53 -5.88 -21.47
CA ASP A 163 -16.27 -4.45 -21.66
C ASP A 163 -14.93 -4.10 -20.97
N PRO A 164 -13.91 -3.64 -21.73
CA PRO A 164 -12.60 -3.34 -21.17
C PRO A 164 -12.65 -2.20 -20.14
N LEU A 165 -13.53 -1.20 -20.30
CA LEU A 165 -13.70 -0.11 -19.33
C LEU A 165 -14.26 -0.66 -18.02
N ILE A 166 -15.25 -1.56 -18.08
CA ILE A 166 -15.78 -2.21 -16.88
C ILE A 166 -14.68 -3.06 -16.22
N MET A 167 -13.90 -3.80 -17.01
CA MET A 167 -12.85 -4.64 -16.43
C MET A 167 -11.73 -3.84 -15.77
N PHE A 168 -11.27 -2.78 -16.40
CA PHE A 168 -10.27 -1.90 -15.81
C PHE A 168 -10.76 -1.28 -14.49
N ASN A 169 -12.01 -0.79 -14.44
CA ASN A 169 -12.62 -0.30 -13.21
C ASN A 169 -12.71 -1.38 -12.09
N ARG A 170 -12.80 -2.66 -12.45
CA ARG A 170 -12.81 -3.77 -11.47
C ARG A 170 -11.42 -4.04 -10.94
N ILE A 171 -10.39 -3.98 -11.79
CA ILE A 171 -8.98 -4.08 -11.39
C ILE A 171 -8.64 -2.97 -10.38
N GLU A 172 -9.03 -1.72 -10.65
CA GLU A 172 -8.79 -0.60 -9.72
C GLU A 172 -9.46 -0.79 -8.35
N ARG A 173 -10.59 -1.51 -8.29
CA ARG A 173 -11.30 -1.79 -7.04
C ARG A 173 -10.72 -2.95 -6.24
N LEU A 174 -9.73 -3.65 -6.77
CA LEU A 174 -9.01 -4.67 -6.00
C LEU A 174 -8.12 -4.05 -4.93
N ASP A 175 -7.80 -2.77 -5.06
CA ASP A 175 -6.95 -2.10 -4.10
C ASP A 175 -7.73 -1.70 -2.83
N ILE A 176 -7.76 -2.64 -1.90
CA ILE A 176 -8.34 -2.48 -0.56
C ILE A 176 -7.27 -2.75 0.52
N CYS A 177 -7.54 -2.45 1.78
CA CYS A 177 -6.60 -2.75 2.89
C CYS A 177 -5.20 -2.10 2.75
N ARG A 178 -5.07 -0.94 2.10
CA ARG A 178 -3.80 -0.19 1.96
C ARG A 178 -3.70 0.98 2.93
N ASP A 179 -4.05 0.75 4.19
CA ASP A 179 -3.97 1.82 5.18
C ASP A 179 -2.49 2.20 5.41
N PRO A 180 -2.12 3.50 5.28
CA PRO A 180 -0.75 3.96 5.48
C PRO A 180 -0.13 3.57 6.82
N LYS A 181 -0.95 3.30 7.85
CA LYS A 181 -0.48 2.82 9.15
C LYS A 181 0.39 1.56 9.03
N ALA A 182 0.05 0.65 8.13
CA ALA A 182 0.80 -0.59 7.96
C ALA A 182 2.24 -0.32 7.49
N LEU A 183 2.44 0.46 6.43
CA LEU A 183 3.78 0.82 5.95
C LEU A 183 4.56 1.65 6.97
N ASN A 184 3.92 2.64 7.60
CA ASN A 184 4.56 3.46 8.63
C ASN A 184 5.01 2.62 9.85
N PHE A 185 4.23 1.59 10.20
CA PHE A 185 4.62 0.65 11.24
C PHE A 185 5.85 -0.16 10.83
N ILE A 186 5.85 -0.72 9.61
CA ILE A 186 7.02 -1.48 9.13
C ILE A 186 8.27 -0.59 9.07
N ASP A 187 8.16 0.64 8.58
CA ASP A 187 9.24 1.63 8.61
C ASP A 187 9.79 1.81 10.03
N THR A 188 8.92 2.10 11.00
CA THR A 188 9.30 2.30 12.40
C THR A 188 9.92 1.03 13.01
N VAL A 189 9.47 -0.16 12.62
CA VAL A 189 10.07 -1.43 13.06
C VAL A 189 11.52 -1.56 12.60
N PHE A 190 11.80 -1.26 11.33
CA PHE A 190 13.18 -1.31 10.82
C PHE A 190 14.03 -0.15 11.33
N GLU A 191 13.44 1.01 11.61
CA GLU A 191 14.11 2.07 12.36
C GLU A 191 14.48 1.60 13.78
N ALA A 192 13.56 0.92 14.47
CA ALA A 192 13.78 0.36 15.80
C ALA A 192 14.88 -0.70 15.81
N TYR A 193 14.88 -1.60 14.82
CA TYR A 193 15.94 -2.58 14.62
C TYR A 193 17.32 -1.90 14.59
N ARG A 194 17.48 -0.85 13.78
CA ARG A 194 18.72 -0.09 13.66
C ARG A 194 19.07 0.66 14.96
N ALA A 195 18.12 1.44 15.49
CA ALA A 195 18.34 2.32 16.64
C ALA A 195 18.65 1.55 17.93
N LYS A 196 17.94 0.44 18.15
CA LYS A 196 18.07 -0.40 19.35
C LYS A 196 19.13 -1.49 19.21
N LYS A 197 19.73 -1.63 18.02
CA LYS A 197 20.76 -2.64 17.71
C LYS A 197 20.29 -4.05 18.05
N TRP A 198 19.08 -4.38 17.62
CA TRP A 198 18.55 -5.72 17.82
C TRP A 198 19.45 -6.76 17.13
N PRO A 199 19.53 -7.98 17.70
CA PRO A 199 20.43 -9.00 17.18
C PRO A 199 20.01 -9.47 15.79
N GLU A 200 20.99 -9.99 15.04
CA GLU A 200 20.82 -10.34 13.62
C GLU A 200 19.72 -11.37 13.36
N ASN A 201 19.45 -12.27 14.31
CA ASN A 201 18.34 -13.22 14.21
C ASN A 201 16.97 -12.52 14.14
N ILE A 202 16.80 -11.37 14.80
CA ILE A 202 15.57 -10.57 14.70
C ILE A 202 15.46 -9.96 13.30
N LYS A 203 16.57 -9.45 12.75
CA LYS A 203 16.61 -8.97 11.34
C LYS A 203 16.14 -10.06 10.39
N LYS A 204 16.71 -11.26 10.52
CA LYS A 204 16.38 -12.41 9.67
C LYS A 204 14.91 -12.82 9.81
N SER A 205 14.34 -12.81 11.02
CA SER A 205 12.90 -13.05 11.22
C SER A 205 12.04 -11.99 10.55
N LEU A 206 12.31 -10.69 10.78
CA LEU A 206 11.54 -9.60 10.18
C LEU A 206 11.59 -9.63 8.64
N LEU A 207 12.78 -9.83 8.07
CA LEU A 207 12.95 -9.93 6.62
C LEU A 207 12.26 -11.18 6.06
N GLY A 208 12.31 -12.30 6.78
CA GLY A 208 11.62 -13.53 6.39
C GLY A 208 10.10 -13.35 6.25
N GLU A 209 9.46 -12.68 7.20
CA GLU A 209 8.02 -12.35 7.12
C GLU A 209 7.72 -11.47 5.90
N VAL A 210 8.52 -10.42 5.67
CA VAL A 210 8.36 -9.52 4.52
C VAL A 210 8.53 -10.26 3.19
N PHE A 211 9.60 -11.05 3.05
CA PHE A 211 9.88 -11.79 1.82
C PHE A 211 8.83 -12.85 1.54
N SER A 212 8.34 -13.54 2.57
CA SER A 212 7.23 -14.49 2.46
C SER A 212 5.98 -13.81 1.90
N ALA A 213 5.59 -12.67 2.50
CA ALA A 213 4.42 -11.92 2.07
C ALA A 213 4.55 -11.41 0.62
N MET A 214 5.74 -10.91 0.25
CA MET A 214 6.02 -10.45 -1.10
C MET A 214 5.94 -11.57 -2.13
N LYS A 215 6.58 -12.73 -1.88
CA LYS A 215 6.55 -13.89 -2.79
C LYS A 215 5.12 -14.37 -3.05
N GLU A 216 4.31 -14.43 -2.00
CA GLU A 216 2.93 -14.92 -2.07
C GLU A 216 2.03 -13.99 -2.90
N THR A 217 2.17 -12.68 -2.75
CA THR A 217 1.28 -11.70 -3.41
C THR A 217 1.83 -11.17 -4.74
N VAL A 218 3.11 -10.80 -4.86
CA VAL A 218 3.68 -10.24 -6.10
C VAL A 218 3.58 -11.23 -7.25
N SER A 219 3.76 -12.53 -7.00
CA SER A 219 3.64 -13.55 -8.06
C SER A 219 2.22 -13.69 -8.64
N LYS A 220 1.19 -13.29 -7.88
CA LYS A 220 -0.22 -13.51 -8.24
C LYS A 220 -0.94 -12.23 -8.66
N ASN A 221 -0.48 -11.08 -8.19
CA ASN A 221 -1.15 -9.80 -8.40
C ASN A 221 -0.19 -8.77 -8.97
N HIS A 222 -0.23 -8.60 -10.28
CA HIS A 222 0.66 -7.70 -11.00
C HIS A 222 0.07 -6.31 -11.17
N SER A 223 -0.96 -5.94 -10.41
CA SER A 223 -1.49 -4.58 -10.47
C SER A 223 -0.41 -3.57 -10.09
N VAL A 224 -0.37 -2.43 -10.80
CA VAL A 224 0.59 -1.35 -10.53
C VAL A 224 0.62 -0.93 -9.07
N GLU A 225 -0.55 -0.78 -8.43
CA GLU A 225 -0.63 -0.44 -7.01
C GLU A 225 0.03 -1.50 -6.12
N ASN A 226 -0.11 -2.78 -6.47
CA ASN A 226 0.54 -3.85 -5.73
C ASN A 226 2.06 -3.83 -5.89
N LEU A 227 2.53 -3.65 -7.11
CA LEU A 227 3.96 -3.59 -7.41
C LEU A 227 4.62 -2.37 -6.75
N LEU A 228 4.01 -1.19 -6.84
CA LEU A 228 4.52 0.03 -6.20
C LEU A 228 4.55 -0.11 -4.68
N TYR A 229 3.50 -0.68 -4.09
CA TYR A 229 3.43 -0.86 -2.64
C TYR A 229 4.58 -1.73 -2.12
N PHE A 230 4.84 -2.88 -2.75
CA PHE A 230 5.91 -3.77 -2.33
C PHE A 230 7.32 -3.30 -2.75
N ASN A 231 7.44 -2.59 -3.88
CA ASN A 231 8.69 -1.91 -4.24
C ASN A 231 9.07 -0.85 -3.19
N ASN A 232 8.11 -0.04 -2.75
CA ASN A 232 8.31 0.95 -1.70
C ASN A 232 8.64 0.31 -0.35
N LEU A 233 8.04 -0.85 -0.04
CA LEU A 233 8.38 -1.59 1.17
C LEU A 233 9.88 -1.98 1.19
N LEU A 234 10.43 -2.47 0.07
CA LEU A 234 11.86 -2.79 -0.01
C LEU A 234 12.74 -1.53 0.16
N LEU A 235 12.37 -0.42 -0.48
CA LEU A 235 13.08 0.85 -0.34
C LEU A 235 13.11 1.34 1.11
N ILE A 236 11.98 1.30 1.82
CA ILE A 236 11.90 1.64 3.26
C ILE A 236 12.88 0.80 4.09
N ILE A 237 12.98 -0.49 3.81
CA ILE A 237 13.86 -1.39 4.55
C ILE A 237 15.34 -1.11 4.23
N ILE A 238 15.65 -0.74 2.98
CA ILE A 238 16.99 -0.27 2.57
C ILE A 238 17.35 1.03 3.27
N ASP A 239 16.46 2.02 3.31
CA ASP A 239 16.68 3.33 3.97
C ASP A 239 16.97 3.18 5.47
N ASN A 240 16.41 2.14 6.09
CA ASN A 240 16.67 1.77 7.47
C ASN A 240 17.92 0.88 7.67
N GLY A 241 18.65 0.56 6.59
CA GLY A 241 19.92 -0.16 6.62
C GLY A 241 19.78 -1.65 6.96
N ALA A 242 18.57 -2.21 6.85
CA ALA A 242 18.35 -3.65 7.06
C ALA A 242 18.63 -4.48 5.80
N LEU A 243 18.61 -3.85 4.62
CA LEU A 243 18.99 -4.43 3.33
C LEU A 243 20.17 -3.68 2.70
N PRO A 244 20.92 -4.29 1.76
CA PRO A 244 22.05 -3.65 1.10
C PRO A 244 21.63 -2.46 0.21
N ASN A 245 22.27 -1.30 0.40
CA ASN A 245 21.92 -0.07 -0.33
C ASN A 245 22.16 -0.10 -1.84
N HIS A 246 22.97 -1.03 -2.35
CA HIS A 246 23.28 -1.09 -3.78
C HIS A 246 22.08 -1.50 -4.65
N PHE A 247 21.00 -2.03 -4.04
CA PHE A 247 19.74 -2.30 -4.72
C PHE A 247 18.82 -1.08 -4.83
N SER A 248 19.13 0.03 -4.15
CA SER A 248 18.24 1.20 -4.10
C SER A 248 18.00 1.80 -5.48
N ASP A 249 19.06 2.06 -6.24
CA ASP A 249 18.96 2.67 -7.58
C ASP A 249 18.12 1.80 -8.55
N GLU A 250 18.27 0.48 -8.46
CA GLU A 250 17.52 -0.49 -9.28
C GLU A 250 16.02 -0.46 -8.94
N LEU A 251 15.68 -0.48 -7.64
CA LEU A 251 14.29 -0.45 -7.18
C LEU A 251 13.62 0.91 -7.43
N GLU A 252 14.36 2.01 -7.35
CA GLU A 252 13.85 3.33 -7.74
C GLU A 252 13.54 3.41 -9.24
N ASP A 253 14.43 2.90 -10.09
CA ASP A 253 14.19 2.83 -11.54
C ASP A 253 12.99 1.93 -11.87
N LEU A 254 12.88 0.77 -11.21
CA LEU A 254 11.74 -0.13 -11.35
C LEU A 254 10.43 0.56 -10.95
N GLY A 255 10.41 1.23 -9.80
CA GLY A 255 9.26 2.01 -9.33
C GLY A 255 8.84 3.10 -10.33
N ARG A 256 9.80 3.83 -10.90
CA ARG A 256 9.55 4.81 -11.96
C ARG A 256 8.90 4.17 -13.18
N ARG A 257 9.44 3.04 -13.67
CA ARG A 257 8.93 2.32 -14.84
C ARG A 257 7.52 1.74 -14.62
N ILE A 258 7.23 1.26 -13.41
CA ILE A 258 5.89 0.83 -13.00
C ILE A 258 4.89 1.98 -13.11
N ASN A 259 5.23 3.15 -12.57
CA ASN A 259 4.39 4.33 -12.66
C ASN A 259 4.22 4.83 -14.11
N GLU A 260 5.30 4.83 -14.89
CA GLU A 260 5.25 5.18 -16.31
C GLU A 260 4.31 4.28 -17.11
N ASN A 261 4.32 2.96 -16.86
CA ASN A 261 3.39 2.03 -17.50
C ASN A 261 1.92 2.44 -17.26
N HIS A 262 1.58 2.80 -16.02
CA HIS A 262 0.23 3.26 -15.67
C HIS A 262 -0.15 4.57 -16.38
N ASN A 263 0.76 5.55 -16.38
CA ASN A 263 0.51 6.84 -17.01
C ASN A 263 0.32 6.71 -18.52
N PHE A 264 1.19 5.96 -19.21
CA PHE A 264 1.05 5.71 -20.64
C PHE A 264 -0.23 4.95 -20.99
N PHE A 265 -0.64 4.00 -20.15
CA PHE A 265 -1.92 3.32 -20.32
C PHE A 265 -3.10 4.30 -20.22
N LYS A 266 -3.14 5.14 -19.19
CA LYS A 266 -4.23 6.12 -18.97
C LYS A 266 -4.36 7.16 -20.08
N GLU A 267 -3.27 7.52 -20.75
CA GLU A 267 -3.32 8.40 -21.93
C GLU A 267 -4.00 7.76 -23.14
N LYS A 268 -3.86 6.45 -23.29
CA LYS A 268 -4.33 5.68 -24.44
C LYS A 268 -5.65 4.96 -24.19
N PHE A 269 -6.08 4.83 -22.95
CA PHE A 269 -7.28 4.09 -22.56
C PHE A 269 -8.41 5.02 -22.11
N GLY A 270 -9.62 4.80 -22.62
CA GLY A 270 -10.78 5.55 -22.14
C GLY A 270 -12.00 5.54 -23.05
N PRO A 271 -13.06 6.28 -22.68
CA PRO A 271 -14.36 6.22 -23.36
C PRO A 271 -14.35 6.83 -24.77
N ARG A 272 -13.27 7.53 -25.14
CA ARG A 272 -13.09 8.10 -26.49
C ARG A 272 -12.53 7.10 -27.50
N GLN A 273 -11.98 5.99 -27.03
CA GLN A 273 -11.39 4.95 -27.87
C GLN A 273 -12.43 3.88 -28.24
N THR A 274 -12.14 3.10 -29.29
CA THR A 274 -12.97 1.95 -29.65
C THR A 274 -12.84 0.84 -28.60
N ARG A 275 -13.84 -0.05 -28.53
CA ARG A 275 -13.77 -1.22 -27.64
C ARG A 275 -12.54 -2.08 -27.93
N GLU A 276 -12.27 -2.36 -29.20
CA GLU A 276 -11.13 -3.16 -29.63
C GLU A 276 -9.80 -2.51 -29.20
N SER A 277 -9.63 -1.22 -29.46
CA SER A 277 -8.42 -0.49 -29.04
C SER A 277 -8.26 -0.49 -27.51
N ASN A 278 -9.34 -0.28 -26.75
CA ASN A 278 -9.29 -0.37 -25.28
C ASN A 278 -8.95 -1.78 -24.80
N MET A 279 -9.41 -2.83 -25.49
CA MET A 279 -9.07 -4.21 -25.14
C MET A 279 -7.58 -4.50 -25.37
N THR A 280 -7.05 -4.10 -26.53
CA THR A 280 -5.61 -4.21 -26.82
C THR A 280 -4.78 -3.44 -25.82
N ASN A 281 -5.11 -2.16 -25.57
CA ASN A 281 -4.37 -1.33 -24.61
C ASN A 281 -4.41 -1.92 -23.18
N LEU A 282 -5.54 -2.52 -22.77
CA LEU A 282 -5.66 -3.16 -21.46
C LEU A 282 -4.84 -4.45 -21.37
N SER A 283 -4.88 -5.30 -22.40
CA SER A 283 -4.05 -6.51 -22.48
C SER A 283 -2.55 -6.16 -22.44
N ASP A 284 -2.11 -5.20 -23.26
CA ASP A 284 -0.72 -4.75 -23.29
C ASP A 284 -0.27 -4.18 -21.94
N TYR A 285 -1.13 -3.40 -21.28
CA TYR A 285 -0.88 -2.87 -19.93
C TYR A 285 -0.69 -3.99 -18.89
N LEU A 286 -1.53 -5.04 -18.94
CA LEU A 286 -1.44 -6.16 -18.01
C LEU A 286 -0.19 -7.01 -18.24
N ARG A 287 0.13 -7.33 -19.51
CA ARG A 287 1.37 -8.05 -19.87
C ARG A 287 2.61 -7.27 -19.44
N ARG A 288 2.64 -5.95 -19.69
CA ARG A 288 3.75 -5.12 -19.24
C ARG A 288 3.87 -5.08 -17.71
N SER A 289 2.74 -5.11 -17.01
CA SER A 289 2.75 -5.17 -15.54
C SER A 289 3.26 -6.52 -15.03
N GLU A 290 2.94 -7.62 -15.71
CA GLU A 290 3.51 -8.95 -15.41
C GLU A 290 5.03 -8.98 -15.62
N GLU A 291 5.55 -8.40 -16.71
CA GLU A 291 6.99 -8.28 -16.94
C GLU A 291 7.68 -7.53 -15.78
N LEU A 292 7.12 -6.40 -15.36
CA LEU A 292 7.64 -5.61 -14.23
C LEU A 292 7.52 -6.35 -12.90
N SER A 293 6.48 -7.17 -12.73
CA SER A 293 6.32 -8.05 -11.58
C SER A 293 7.39 -9.14 -11.52
N ASN A 294 7.77 -9.69 -12.67
CA ASN A 294 8.87 -10.65 -12.78
C ASN A 294 10.21 -10.00 -12.46
N GLU A 295 10.44 -8.77 -12.93
CA GLU A 295 11.62 -7.96 -12.54
C GLU A 295 11.66 -7.76 -11.01
N LEU A 296 10.56 -7.31 -10.39
CA LEU A 296 10.50 -7.13 -8.91
C LEU A 296 10.76 -8.45 -8.16
N SER A 297 10.21 -9.56 -8.66
CA SER A 297 10.40 -10.89 -8.06
C SER A 297 11.86 -11.36 -8.17
N GLN A 298 12.53 -11.00 -9.26
CA GLN A 298 13.95 -11.27 -9.45
C GLN A 298 14.80 -10.44 -8.48
N SER A 299 14.58 -9.12 -8.40
CA SER A 299 15.28 -8.25 -7.44
C SER A 299 15.08 -8.74 -6.00
N LEU A 300 13.86 -9.14 -5.63
CA LEU A 300 13.57 -9.75 -4.32
C LEU A 300 14.43 -11.00 -4.06
N SER A 301 14.56 -11.88 -5.06
CA SER A 301 15.34 -13.12 -4.94
C SER A 301 16.85 -12.83 -4.81
N ASP A 302 17.36 -11.86 -5.56
CA ASP A 302 18.77 -11.45 -5.51
C ASP A 302 19.12 -10.77 -4.18
N ILE A 303 18.22 -9.95 -3.67
CA ILE A 303 18.31 -9.34 -2.33
C ILE A 303 18.37 -10.43 -1.27
N GLU A 304 17.44 -11.39 -1.29
CA GLU A 304 17.37 -12.47 -0.30
C GLU A 304 18.65 -13.32 -0.32
N ALA A 305 19.12 -13.73 -1.50
CA ALA A 305 20.38 -14.47 -1.63
C ALA A 305 21.59 -13.70 -1.07
N THR A 306 21.61 -12.37 -1.27
CA THR A 306 22.65 -11.49 -0.70
C THR A 306 22.56 -11.40 0.82
N VAL A 307 21.36 -11.43 1.40
CA VAL A 307 21.16 -11.43 2.85
C VAL A 307 21.53 -12.77 3.47
N GLU A 308 21.26 -13.89 2.80
CA GLU A 308 21.59 -15.24 3.29
C GLU A 308 23.09 -15.56 3.26
N SER A 309 23.82 -14.94 2.32
CA SER A 309 25.28 -15.11 2.18
C SER A 309 26.11 -14.29 3.18
N ASN A 310 25.47 -13.41 3.96
CA ASN A 310 26.09 -12.57 5.00
C ASN A 310 25.64 -12.95 6.43
#